data_AF-A0A813DNQ2-F1
#
_entry.id   AF-A0A813DNQ2-F1
#
_cell.length_a   1.000
_cell.length_b   1.000
_cell.length_c   1.000
_cell.angle_alpha   90.00
_cell.angle_beta   90.00
_cell.angle_gamma   90.00
#
_symmetry.space_group_name_H-M   'P 1'
#
loop_
_entity.id
_entity.type
_entity.pdbx_description
1 polymer ?
#
loop_
_entity_poly.entity_id
_entity_poly.type
_entity_poly.pdbx_seq_one_letter_code
_entity_poly.pdbx_strand_id
1 'polypeptide(L)'
;MTSGILEGGASSLQESAWRLVSASPLVFLYEGFATRSECKSLVEAGTRLRHAIDGGHSELCEALARFGVAHGALGFRRVYCLPGSRKLRAEFDIDDTHQQEPSTGQLLKRFEAAVGDFVGCEPHCDEDSCVLNLTPGREDGAALEGGLHVDTFNDEPRRFATAILYLNDLHAADGGQTVWPAAANAPAEVVEAGKKLLHAGLESTLQPEGGAPAEALEAHAAQVLRAHTGEQDLLSERQGLSLRPRCGSLVVFFTRGLDGKVDPRSWHGSAAVRKHADKWTLQTFKAMPVGKENNDTTCLFAAERASRHIFAARPSLPPIAFRALKATGGRAVLGAQRLVEEVLVLGGGDCRLSLLSAHHVAGPLLEGRLGDLTGLVLWPASIALAQYISEPGRVKLSGRRVLDLGCGCGLLGLVAGTLGRAAEVVLLDASPEAAALAALSLEANGLSPPSFRVVKRSWSEELADLGLFDVILAADVLYPPAGADSETCAQAAKVAASELLAVLGRLLARGGEAFVAVQG
;
A
#
# COMPACT_ATOMS: atom_id res chain seq x y z
N MET A 1 50.74 29.98 -6.29
CA MET A 1 49.55 30.83 -6.43
C MET A 1 48.48 29.99 -7.10
N THR A 2 47.62 29.37 -6.31
CA THR A 2 46.49 28.55 -6.75
C THR A 2 45.33 28.90 -5.82
N SER A 3 44.33 29.58 -6.38
CA SER A 3 43.07 29.99 -5.76
C SER A 3 42.01 29.95 -6.86
N GLY A 4 40.79 29.45 -6.69
CA GLY A 4 40.12 28.92 -5.52
C GLY A 4 38.91 28.10 -5.95
N ILE A 5 38.49 27.25 -5.01
CA ILE A 5 37.24 26.51 -4.95
C ILE A 5 36.20 27.42 -4.31
N LEU A 6 35.01 27.54 -4.89
CA LEU A 6 33.65 27.76 -4.34
C LEU A 6 32.74 27.76 -5.59
N GLU A 7 31.49 27.30 -5.69
CA GLU A 7 30.48 26.65 -4.86
C GLU A 7 29.32 26.42 -5.86
N GLY A 8 28.56 25.33 -5.75
CA GLY A 8 27.50 25.05 -6.72
C GLY A 8 26.51 23.99 -6.28
N GLY A 9 25.73 24.32 -5.25
CA GLY A 9 24.36 23.84 -5.05
C GLY A 9 24.18 22.35 -4.78
N ALA A 10 24.16 21.99 -3.50
CA ALA A 10 23.36 20.87 -3.04
C ALA A 10 21.91 21.12 -3.48
N SER A 11 21.37 20.26 -4.35
CA SER A 11 19.95 20.30 -4.68
C SER A 11 19.16 19.96 -3.43
N SER A 12 18.32 20.89 -3.01
CA SER A 12 17.30 20.74 -1.98
C SER A 12 16.59 19.38 -2.10
N LEU A 13 16.52 18.65 -1.00
CA LEU A 13 15.63 17.49 -0.84
C LEU A 13 14.20 17.94 -1.19
N GLN A 14 13.72 17.53 -2.37
CA GLN A 14 12.34 17.76 -2.79
C GLN A 14 11.46 16.89 -1.89
N GLU A 15 10.57 17.50 -1.10
CA GLU A 15 9.53 16.77 -0.36
C GLU A 15 8.79 15.82 -1.30
N SER A 16 8.54 14.57 -0.87
CA SER A 16 7.79 13.62 -1.69
C SER A 16 6.41 14.20 -2.00
N ALA A 17 6.06 14.33 -3.27
CA ALA A 17 4.77 14.91 -3.68
C ALA A 17 3.54 14.11 -3.23
N TRP A 18 3.74 12.86 -2.79
CA TRP A 18 2.73 11.97 -2.22
C TRP A 18 2.60 12.16 -0.71
N ARG A 19 1.36 12.35 -0.25
CA ARG A 19 0.97 12.42 1.16
C ARG A 19 0.16 11.17 1.53
N LEU A 20 0.56 10.45 2.58
CA LEU A 20 -0.29 9.41 3.18
C LEU A 20 -1.48 10.06 3.88
N VAL A 21 -2.69 9.60 3.56
CA VAL A 21 -3.95 10.13 4.12
C VAL A 21 -4.72 9.08 4.90
N SER A 22 -4.40 7.80 4.73
CA SER A 22 -4.91 6.73 5.59
C SER A 22 -3.93 5.57 5.60
N ALA A 23 -3.69 5.00 6.79
CA ALA A 23 -2.87 3.82 6.96
C ALA A 23 -3.65 2.51 6.77
N SER A 24 -4.99 2.55 6.92
CA SER A 24 -5.85 1.40 6.64
C SER A 24 -7.27 1.88 6.23
N PRO A 25 -7.66 1.69 4.96
CA PRO A 25 -6.82 1.15 3.89
C PRO A 25 -5.68 2.12 3.60
N LEU A 26 -4.63 1.65 2.92
CA LEU A 26 -3.58 2.56 2.49
C LEU A 26 -4.12 3.49 1.42
N VAL A 27 -4.05 4.79 1.69
CA VAL A 27 -4.48 5.84 0.75
C VAL A 27 -3.41 6.93 0.72
N PHE A 28 -3.03 7.32 -0.48
CA PHE A 28 -2.06 8.36 -0.78
C PHE A 28 -2.65 9.41 -1.70
N LEU A 29 -2.26 10.65 -1.50
CA LEU A 29 -2.74 11.80 -2.26
C LEU A 29 -1.54 12.58 -2.81
N TYR A 30 -1.54 12.83 -4.11
CA TYR A 30 -0.69 13.80 -4.78
C TYR A 30 -1.57 14.98 -5.20
N GLU A 31 -1.47 16.07 -4.45
CA GLU A 31 -2.13 17.33 -4.78
C GLU A 31 -1.37 18.06 -5.92
N GLY A 32 -2.08 18.41 -7.00
CA GLY A 32 -1.47 19.13 -8.13
C GLY A 32 -0.62 18.26 -9.05
N PHE A 33 -0.91 16.97 -9.18
CA PHE A 33 -0.29 16.07 -10.15
C PHE A 33 -0.47 16.52 -11.61
N ALA A 34 -1.67 16.98 -11.95
CA ALA A 34 -1.99 17.51 -13.28
C ALA A 34 -2.42 18.98 -13.20
N THR A 35 -2.07 19.74 -14.22
CA THR A 35 -2.49 21.13 -14.35
C THR A 35 -3.96 21.22 -14.75
N ARG A 36 -4.62 22.32 -14.41
CA ARG A 36 -6.00 22.59 -14.85
C ARG A 36 -6.17 22.55 -16.37
N SER A 37 -5.14 22.97 -17.12
CA SER A 37 -5.16 22.92 -18.58
C SER A 37 -5.16 21.49 -19.10
N GLU A 38 -4.31 20.62 -18.56
CA GLU A 38 -4.26 19.21 -18.97
C GLU A 38 -5.57 18.48 -18.61
N CYS A 39 -6.12 18.73 -17.42
CA CYS A 39 -7.40 18.18 -17.02
C CYS A 39 -8.54 18.66 -17.94
N LYS A 40 -8.57 19.95 -18.28
CA LYS A 40 -9.57 20.53 -19.18
C LYS A 40 -9.54 19.86 -20.56
N SER A 41 -8.36 19.58 -21.12
CA SER A 41 -8.25 18.88 -22.41
C SER A 41 -8.93 17.50 -22.39
N LEU A 42 -8.74 16.71 -21.31
CA LEU A 42 -9.41 15.42 -21.13
C LEU A 42 -10.93 15.56 -20.92
N VAL A 43 -11.38 16.57 -20.18
CA VAL A 43 -12.82 16.82 -19.97
C VAL A 43 -13.51 17.23 -21.26
N GLU A 44 -12.89 18.10 -22.06
CA GLU A 44 -13.40 18.50 -23.37
C GLU A 44 -13.48 17.31 -24.33
N ALA A 45 -12.52 16.40 -24.26
CA ALA A 45 -12.59 15.14 -24.98
C ALA A 45 -13.84 14.35 -24.59
N GLY A 46 -14.00 14.02 -23.30
CA GLY A 46 -15.18 13.30 -22.84
C GLY A 46 -16.50 14.00 -23.15
N THR A 47 -16.54 15.35 -23.10
CA THR A 47 -17.76 16.13 -23.37
C THR A 47 -18.16 16.06 -24.84
N ARG A 48 -17.20 16.12 -25.78
CA ARG A 48 -17.47 15.89 -27.21
C ARG A 48 -18.04 14.49 -27.46
N LEU A 49 -17.50 13.47 -26.78
CA LEU A 49 -18.02 12.10 -26.85
C LEU A 49 -19.47 12.03 -26.34
N ARG A 50 -19.77 12.67 -25.20
CA ARG A 50 -21.14 12.73 -24.66
C ARG A 50 -22.11 13.40 -25.63
N HIS A 51 -21.77 14.56 -26.19
CA HIS A 51 -22.64 15.24 -27.15
C HIS A 51 -22.88 14.42 -28.42
N ALA A 52 -21.87 13.68 -28.89
CA ALA A 52 -22.02 12.78 -30.03
C ALA A 52 -23.00 11.63 -29.73
N ILE A 53 -23.04 11.15 -28.47
CA ILE A 53 -24.00 10.15 -28.00
C ILE A 53 -25.42 10.75 -27.87
N ASP A 54 -25.56 11.92 -27.23
CA ASP A 54 -26.86 12.53 -26.93
C ASP A 54 -27.57 13.12 -28.17
N GLY A 55 -26.80 13.47 -29.22
CA GLY A 55 -27.29 14.12 -30.44
C GLY A 55 -28.03 13.23 -31.45
N GLY A 56 -28.28 11.96 -31.15
CA GLY A 56 -29.14 11.09 -31.97
C GLY A 56 -28.56 10.63 -33.32
N HIS A 57 -27.26 10.37 -33.41
CA HIS A 57 -26.63 9.87 -34.63
C HIS A 57 -26.72 8.33 -34.77
N SER A 58 -27.56 7.85 -35.69
CA SER A 58 -27.64 6.43 -36.05
C SER A 58 -26.35 5.88 -36.68
N GLU A 59 -25.53 6.72 -37.31
CA GLU A 59 -24.28 6.30 -37.99
C GLU A 59 -23.06 6.22 -37.04
N LEU A 60 -23.05 6.94 -35.91
CA LEU A 60 -22.04 6.78 -34.83
C LEU A 60 -22.24 5.43 -34.10
N CYS A 61 -23.49 5.01 -33.96
CA CYS A 61 -23.90 3.69 -33.45
C CYS A 61 -23.50 2.54 -34.39
N GLU A 62 -23.37 2.78 -35.70
CA GLU A 62 -22.98 1.77 -36.70
C GLU A 62 -21.47 1.70 -36.95
N ALA A 63 -20.72 2.81 -36.81
CA ALA A 63 -19.27 2.84 -36.98
C ALA A 63 -18.48 2.41 -35.71
N LEU A 64 -19.02 2.62 -34.49
CA LEU A 64 -18.54 1.91 -33.28
C LEU A 64 -18.71 0.38 -33.41
N ALA A 65 -19.67 -0.06 -34.25
CA ALA A 65 -20.13 -1.43 -34.37
C ALA A 65 -19.36 -2.33 -35.36
N ARG A 66 -18.39 -1.82 -36.14
CA ARG A 66 -17.61 -2.66 -37.09
C ARG A 66 -16.20 -3.06 -36.63
N PHE A 67 -15.63 -2.38 -35.62
CA PHE A 67 -14.29 -2.70 -35.08
C PHE A 67 -14.11 -2.46 -33.58
N GLY A 68 -15.13 -2.03 -32.83
CA GLY A 68 -14.85 -1.50 -31.49
C GLY A 68 -14.19 -0.13 -31.59
N VAL A 69 -15.01 0.85 -31.98
CA VAL A 69 -14.84 2.32 -31.88
C VAL A 69 -14.41 3.09 -33.14
N ALA A 70 -15.32 3.91 -33.70
CA ALA A 70 -15.13 5.31 -34.17
C ALA A 70 -16.51 5.91 -34.58
N HIS A 71 -16.83 7.22 -34.53
CA HIS A 71 -16.06 8.47 -34.53
C HIS A 71 -15.56 8.95 -33.13
N GLY A 72 -14.39 9.56 -32.95
CA GLY A 72 -13.39 10.04 -33.93
C GLY A 72 -12.94 11.47 -33.65
N ALA A 73 -12.23 11.69 -32.53
CA ALA A 73 -11.28 12.79 -32.34
C ALA A 73 -10.34 12.60 -31.12
N LEU A 74 -10.45 11.49 -30.37
CA LEU A 74 -10.03 11.45 -28.95
C LEU A 74 -9.46 10.11 -28.47
N GLY A 75 -8.91 9.28 -29.38
CA GLY A 75 -8.13 8.05 -29.08
C GLY A 75 -8.62 7.13 -27.94
N PHE A 76 -9.91 6.78 -27.95
CA PHE A 76 -10.48 5.79 -27.03
C PHE A 76 -10.59 4.41 -27.72
N ARG A 77 -10.23 3.34 -27.00
CA ARG A 77 -10.34 1.93 -27.39
C ARG A 77 -11.76 1.39 -27.27
N ARG A 78 -12.50 1.82 -26.24
CA ARG A 78 -13.87 1.34 -25.96
C ARG A 78 -14.66 2.40 -25.21
N VAL A 79 -15.96 2.51 -25.49
CA VAL A 79 -16.89 3.37 -24.73
C VAL A 79 -18.10 2.53 -24.30
N TYR A 80 -18.46 2.59 -23.02
CA TYR A 80 -19.53 1.75 -22.46
C TYR A 80 -20.12 2.32 -21.15
N CYS A 81 -21.30 1.83 -20.80
CA CYS A 81 -21.90 1.95 -19.47
C CYS A 81 -22.12 0.54 -18.91
N LEU A 82 -21.87 0.35 -17.61
CA LEU A 82 -22.17 -0.93 -16.95
C LEU A 82 -23.69 -1.04 -16.70
N PRO A 83 -24.27 -2.26 -16.69
CA PRO A 83 -25.66 -2.46 -16.32
C PRO A 83 -26.00 -1.80 -14.97
N GLY A 84 -27.09 -1.03 -14.92
CA GLY A 84 -27.49 -0.30 -13.72
C GLY A 84 -26.62 0.91 -13.35
N SER A 85 -25.55 1.18 -14.10
CA SER A 85 -24.70 2.37 -13.92
C SER A 85 -25.02 3.45 -14.94
N ARG A 86 -25.00 4.70 -14.48
CA ARG A 86 -25.14 5.89 -15.33
C ARG A 86 -23.78 6.49 -15.70
N LYS A 87 -22.70 5.90 -15.18
CA LYS A 87 -21.34 6.33 -15.47
C LYS A 87 -20.97 5.92 -16.89
N LEU A 88 -20.66 6.91 -17.72
CA LEU A 88 -20.05 6.68 -19.03
C LEU A 88 -18.55 6.44 -18.82
N ARG A 89 -18.06 5.33 -19.37
CA ARG A 89 -16.66 4.91 -19.31
C ARG A 89 -16.07 4.90 -20.71
N ALA A 90 -14.86 5.44 -20.85
CA ALA A 90 -14.11 5.44 -22.09
C ALA A 90 -12.67 4.98 -21.84
N GLU A 91 -12.32 3.79 -22.31
CA GLU A 91 -10.99 3.18 -22.22
C GLU A 91 -10.05 3.82 -23.23
N PHE A 92 -8.83 4.17 -22.82
CA PHE A 92 -7.78 4.62 -23.71
C PHE A 92 -6.95 3.44 -24.23
N ASP A 93 -6.43 3.58 -25.45
CA ASP A 93 -5.25 2.82 -25.87
C ASP A 93 -4.01 3.67 -25.54
N ILE A 94 -3.25 3.27 -24.53
CA ILE A 94 -2.08 4.04 -24.08
C ILE A 94 -0.84 3.80 -24.94
N ASP A 95 -0.79 2.66 -25.63
CA ASP A 95 0.28 2.38 -26.58
C ASP A 95 0.06 3.19 -27.87
N ASP A 96 -1.20 3.56 -28.14
CA ASP A 96 -1.61 4.26 -29.35
C ASP A 96 -2.16 5.70 -29.11
N THR A 97 -1.40 6.54 -28.42
CA THR A 97 -1.83 7.92 -28.11
C THR A 97 -1.70 8.92 -29.27
N HIS A 98 -1.33 8.50 -30.49
CA HIS A 98 -1.08 9.44 -31.60
C HIS A 98 -2.34 10.18 -32.08
N GLN A 99 -3.52 9.65 -31.75
CA GLN A 99 -4.82 10.26 -32.03
C GLN A 99 -5.27 11.25 -30.95
N GLN A 100 -4.47 11.44 -29.89
CA GLN A 100 -4.73 12.41 -28.83
C GLN A 100 -4.03 13.73 -29.13
N GLU A 101 -4.58 14.81 -28.58
CA GLU A 101 -3.81 16.04 -28.41
C GLU A 101 -2.50 15.72 -27.67
N PRO A 102 -1.34 16.28 -28.08
CA PRO A 102 -0.05 15.93 -27.50
C PRO A 102 0.01 16.06 -25.97
N SER A 103 -0.66 17.07 -25.40
CA SER A 103 -0.77 17.27 -23.95
C SER A 103 -1.57 16.16 -23.25
N THR A 104 -2.60 15.63 -23.92
CA THR A 104 -3.44 14.54 -23.40
C THR A 104 -2.66 13.23 -23.40
N GLY A 105 -2.01 12.90 -24.51
CA GLY A 105 -1.14 11.72 -24.59
C GLY A 105 0.01 11.75 -23.57
N GLN A 106 0.62 12.93 -23.36
CA GLN A 106 1.65 13.12 -22.34
C GLN A 106 1.11 12.92 -20.91
N LEU A 107 -0.08 13.47 -20.60
CA LEU A 107 -0.70 13.28 -19.28
C LEU A 107 -1.04 11.81 -19.02
N LEU A 108 -1.59 11.07 -20.00
CA LEU A 108 -1.91 9.65 -19.85
C LEU A 108 -0.66 8.82 -19.54
N LYS A 109 0.41 9.02 -20.31
CA LYS A 109 1.70 8.33 -20.08
C LYS A 109 2.33 8.69 -18.74
N ARG A 110 2.28 9.97 -18.36
CA ARG A 110 2.78 10.44 -17.06
C ARG A 110 1.96 9.86 -15.90
N PHE A 111 0.64 9.73 -16.05
CA PHE A 111 -0.26 9.14 -15.06
C PHE A 111 0.07 7.66 -14.82
N GLU A 112 0.13 6.84 -15.87
CA GLU A 112 0.47 5.41 -15.72
C GLU A 112 1.88 5.19 -15.19
N ALA A 113 2.87 5.94 -15.70
CA ALA A 113 4.25 5.85 -15.21
C ALA A 113 4.35 6.25 -13.73
N ALA A 114 3.75 7.38 -13.33
CA ALA A 114 3.78 7.83 -11.95
C ALA A 114 3.07 6.86 -11.00
N VAL A 115 1.96 6.25 -11.43
CA VAL A 115 1.26 5.22 -10.64
C VAL A 115 2.11 3.95 -10.56
N GLY A 116 2.67 3.48 -11.67
CA GLY A 116 3.49 2.27 -11.71
C GLY A 116 4.79 2.38 -10.91
N ASP A 117 5.50 3.51 -11.07
CA ASP A 117 6.66 3.88 -10.26
C ASP A 117 6.31 3.93 -8.78
N PHE A 118 5.18 4.58 -8.45
CA PHE A 118 4.71 4.68 -7.08
C PHE A 118 4.44 3.29 -6.52
N VAL A 119 3.52 2.52 -7.09
CA VAL A 119 3.16 1.20 -6.54
C VAL A 119 4.25 0.13 -6.73
N GLY A 120 5.36 0.41 -7.43
CA GLY A 120 6.39 -0.57 -7.75
C GLY A 120 5.92 -1.67 -8.69
N CYS A 121 4.98 -1.36 -9.59
CA CYS A 121 4.46 -2.26 -10.61
C CYS A 121 4.26 -1.50 -11.91
N GLU A 122 5.21 -1.64 -12.83
CA GLU A 122 5.09 -1.07 -14.18
C GLU A 122 3.77 -1.48 -14.83
N PRO A 123 3.16 -0.60 -15.66
CA PRO A 123 2.03 -0.97 -16.49
C PRO A 123 2.33 -2.22 -17.33
N HIS A 124 1.38 -3.14 -17.41
CA HIS A 124 1.52 -4.35 -18.23
C HIS A 124 0.21 -4.77 -18.90
N CYS A 125 0.31 -5.59 -19.94
CA CYS A 125 -0.83 -5.93 -20.81
C CYS A 125 -1.92 -6.78 -20.14
N ASP A 126 -1.66 -7.35 -18.96
CA ASP A 126 -2.65 -8.09 -18.18
C ASP A 126 -3.49 -7.21 -17.23
N GLU A 127 -3.27 -5.89 -17.22
CA GLU A 127 -4.08 -4.92 -16.48
C GLU A 127 -5.24 -4.39 -17.33
N ASP A 128 -6.26 -3.86 -16.66
CA ASP A 128 -7.31 -3.13 -17.34
C ASP A 128 -6.76 -1.84 -17.97
N SER A 129 -7.31 -1.46 -19.13
CA SER A 129 -6.94 -0.20 -19.77
C SER A 129 -7.36 1.00 -18.92
N CYS A 130 -6.57 2.07 -18.94
CA CYS A 130 -6.88 3.33 -18.29
C CYS A 130 -8.21 3.91 -18.79
N VAL A 131 -9.08 4.34 -17.87
CA VAL A 131 -10.47 4.72 -18.17
C VAL A 131 -10.76 6.17 -17.80
N LEU A 132 -11.26 6.95 -18.77
CA LEU A 132 -11.97 8.20 -18.50
C LEU A 132 -13.40 7.90 -18.06
N ASN A 133 -13.79 8.42 -16.90
CA ASN A 133 -15.12 8.24 -16.33
C ASN A 133 -15.83 9.59 -16.27
N LEU A 134 -17.07 9.62 -16.75
CA LEU A 134 -18.05 10.66 -16.46
C LEU A 134 -19.10 10.08 -15.52
N THR A 135 -19.28 10.71 -14.37
CA THR A 135 -20.41 10.46 -13.48
C THR A 135 -21.38 11.65 -13.56
N PRO A 136 -22.55 11.48 -14.19
CA PRO A 136 -23.49 12.58 -14.37
C PRO A 136 -24.24 12.93 -13.09
N GLY A 137 -24.63 14.20 -12.96
CA GLY A 137 -25.48 14.70 -11.89
C GLY A 137 -26.87 14.04 -11.83
N ARG A 138 -27.48 13.98 -10.64
CA ARG A 138 -28.81 13.38 -10.39
C ARG A 138 -29.70 14.20 -9.44
N GLU A 139 -31.00 13.87 -9.41
CA GLU A 139 -32.03 14.54 -8.59
C GLU A 139 -32.72 13.63 -7.55
N ASP A 140 -32.47 12.33 -7.55
CA ASP A 140 -33.21 11.37 -6.70
C ASP A 140 -32.74 11.32 -5.23
N GLY A 141 -31.84 12.21 -4.83
CA GLY A 141 -31.39 12.34 -3.45
C GLY A 141 -30.56 11.18 -2.92
N ALA A 142 -30.15 10.22 -3.76
CA ALA A 142 -29.27 9.14 -3.34
C ALA A 142 -27.95 9.68 -2.78
N ALA A 143 -27.42 9.06 -1.72
CA ALA A 143 -26.16 9.48 -1.12
C ALA A 143 -24.94 9.00 -1.94
N LEU A 144 -25.04 7.83 -2.58
CA LEU A 144 -23.95 7.16 -3.29
C LEU A 144 -24.31 6.88 -4.76
N GLU A 145 -23.27 6.84 -5.59
CA GLU A 145 -23.35 6.44 -6.99
C GLU A 145 -23.00 4.95 -7.16
N GLY A 146 -24.01 4.10 -6.95
CA GLY A 146 -23.92 2.65 -7.17
C GLY A 146 -23.41 1.85 -5.97
N GLY A 147 -23.75 2.27 -4.75
CA GLY A 147 -23.35 1.59 -3.51
C GLY A 147 -21.85 1.69 -3.21
N LEU A 148 -21.36 0.74 -2.40
CA LEU A 148 -19.97 0.56 -2.02
C LEU A 148 -19.43 -0.75 -2.60
N HIS A 149 -18.11 -0.81 -2.80
CA HIS A 149 -17.41 -2.00 -3.29
C HIS A 149 -15.94 -2.02 -2.84
N VAL A 150 -15.29 -3.16 -3.04
CA VAL A 150 -13.82 -3.31 -3.07
C VAL A 150 -13.38 -3.57 -4.51
N ASP A 151 -12.19 -3.14 -4.94
CA ASP A 151 -11.83 -3.17 -6.37
C ASP A 151 -11.42 -4.55 -6.91
N THR A 152 -11.42 -5.59 -6.09
CA THR A 152 -11.41 -6.98 -6.58
C THR A 152 -12.74 -7.37 -7.24
N PHE A 153 -13.78 -6.55 -7.05
CA PHE A 153 -15.09 -6.68 -7.67
C PHE A 153 -15.01 -6.70 -9.22
N ASN A 154 -15.92 -7.48 -9.83
CA ASN A 154 -15.90 -7.95 -11.23
C ASN A 154 -14.95 -9.13 -11.51
N ASP A 155 -14.76 -10.02 -10.53
CA ASP A 155 -14.01 -11.27 -10.67
C ASP A 155 -12.55 -11.05 -11.09
N GLU A 156 -11.94 -9.97 -10.57
CA GLU A 156 -10.54 -9.67 -10.82
C GLU A 156 -9.74 -9.68 -9.51
N PRO A 157 -9.44 -10.88 -8.96
CA PRO A 157 -8.74 -11.02 -7.70
C PRO A 157 -7.30 -10.50 -7.75
N ARG A 158 -6.70 -10.30 -8.94
CA ARG A 158 -5.30 -9.84 -9.05
C ARG A 158 -5.14 -8.36 -8.72
N ARG A 159 -6.22 -7.57 -8.71
CA ARG A 159 -6.20 -6.14 -8.37
C ARG A 159 -5.75 -5.94 -6.93
N PHE A 160 -4.79 -5.03 -6.74
CA PHE A 160 -4.25 -4.71 -5.42
C PHE A 160 -4.23 -3.21 -5.11
N ALA A 161 -4.24 -2.35 -6.13
CA ALA A 161 -4.33 -0.91 -5.96
C ALA A 161 -5.12 -0.24 -7.08
N THR A 162 -5.67 0.93 -6.78
CA THR A 162 -6.47 1.75 -7.69
C THR A 162 -5.99 3.18 -7.64
N ALA A 163 -5.86 3.80 -8.81
CA ALA A 163 -5.48 5.20 -8.92
C ALA A 163 -6.60 6.01 -9.59
N ILE A 164 -6.94 7.16 -9.02
CA ILE A 164 -7.98 8.06 -9.53
C ILE A 164 -7.42 9.48 -9.59
N LEU A 165 -7.35 10.05 -10.79
CA LEU A 165 -7.05 11.47 -11.03
C LEU A 165 -8.36 12.23 -11.24
N TYR A 166 -8.62 13.24 -10.40
CA TYR A 166 -9.80 14.11 -10.54
C TYR A 166 -9.54 15.19 -11.59
N LEU A 167 -10.43 15.32 -12.58
CA LEU A 167 -10.24 16.21 -13.74
C LEU A 167 -11.02 17.52 -13.62
N ASN A 168 -11.90 17.66 -12.63
CA ASN A 168 -12.59 18.89 -12.33
C ASN A 168 -12.79 19.05 -10.82
N ASP A 169 -13.02 20.29 -10.40
CA ASP A 169 -13.44 20.57 -9.03
C ASP A 169 -14.92 20.27 -8.87
N LEU A 170 -15.30 19.72 -7.73
CA LEU A 170 -16.68 19.69 -7.25
C LEU A 170 -16.73 20.37 -5.88
N HIS A 171 -17.70 21.26 -5.67
CA HIS A 171 -17.91 21.95 -4.42
C HIS A 171 -18.69 21.08 -3.43
N ALA A 172 -18.73 21.49 -2.16
CA ALA A 172 -19.47 20.75 -1.12
C ALA A 172 -20.95 20.53 -1.49
N ALA A 173 -21.56 21.48 -2.19
CA ALA A 173 -22.94 21.38 -2.66
C ALA A 173 -23.13 20.36 -3.80
N ASP A 174 -22.09 20.08 -4.58
CA ASP A 174 -22.17 19.23 -5.77
C ASP A 174 -22.07 17.73 -5.45
N GLY A 175 -21.47 17.38 -4.32
CA GLY A 175 -21.21 15.99 -3.94
C GLY A 175 -20.00 15.40 -4.67
N GLY A 176 -20.10 14.13 -5.07
CA GLY A 176 -19.05 13.45 -5.85
C GLY A 176 -17.79 13.05 -5.07
N GLN A 177 -17.74 13.19 -3.75
CA GLN A 177 -16.62 12.72 -2.93
C GLN A 177 -16.34 11.23 -3.15
N THR A 178 -15.08 10.83 -3.14
CA THR A 178 -14.72 9.42 -2.95
C THR A 178 -14.67 9.16 -1.45
N VAL A 179 -15.32 8.09 -0.98
CA VAL A 179 -15.51 7.80 0.44
C VAL A 179 -15.06 6.38 0.76
N TRP A 180 -14.37 6.22 1.88
CA TRP A 180 -14.03 4.93 2.50
C TRP A 180 -14.66 4.90 3.90
N PRO A 181 -15.91 4.40 4.03
CA PRO A 181 -16.64 4.44 5.30
C PRO A 181 -15.96 3.70 6.44
N ALA A 182 -15.20 2.65 6.17
CA ALA A 182 -14.53 1.85 7.19
C ALA A 182 -13.08 2.31 7.49
N ALA A 183 -12.61 3.38 6.84
CA ALA A 183 -11.25 3.90 7.01
C ALA A 183 -11.09 4.81 8.24
N ALA A 184 -9.85 5.21 8.54
CA ALA A 184 -9.51 6.19 9.57
C ALA A 184 -10.17 5.86 10.94
N ASN A 185 -10.91 6.80 11.51
CA ASN A 185 -11.59 6.70 12.81
C ASN A 185 -13.00 6.07 12.72
N ALA A 186 -13.24 5.22 11.73
CA ALA A 186 -14.51 4.49 11.61
C ALA A 186 -14.79 3.64 12.87
N PRO A 187 -16.06 3.56 13.32
CA PRO A 187 -16.45 2.68 14.41
C PRO A 187 -16.15 1.19 14.09
N ALA A 188 -15.81 0.42 15.13
CA ALA A 188 -15.42 -0.97 14.98
C ALA A 188 -16.52 -1.83 14.34
N GLU A 189 -17.79 -1.53 14.62
CA GLU A 189 -18.95 -2.19 14.05
C GLU A 189 -19.08 -2.00 12.54
N VAL A 190 -18.61 -0.88 11.99
CA VAL A 190 -18.61 -0.61 10.54
C VAL A 190 -17.52 -1.42 9.86
N VAL A 191 -16.33 -1.47 10.45
CA VAL A 191 -15.23 -2.31 9.96
C VAL A 191 -15.64 -3.78 10.00
N GLU A 192 -16.32 -4.21 11.06
CA GLU A 192 -16.84 -5.57 11.20
C GLU A 192 -17.94 -5.90 10.17
N ALA A 193 -18.78 -4.92 9.81
CA ALA A 193 -19.74 -5.10 8.72
C ALA A 193 -19.02 -5.37 7.37
N GLY A 194 -17.96 -4.62 7.06
CA GLY A 194 -17.12 -4.86 5.87
C GLY A 194 -16.43 -6.21 5.89
N LYS A 195 -15.93 -6.65 7.05
CA LYS A 195 -15.41 -8.02 7.22
C LYS A 195 -16.48 -9.05 6.91
N LYS A 196 -17.67 -8.94 7.48
CA LYS A 196 -18.76 -9.92 7.28
C LYS A 196 -19.16 -10.07 5.81
N LEU A 197 -19.22 -8.97 5.06
CA LEU A 197 -19.48 -9.02 3.62
C LEU A 197 -18.39 -9.79 2.88
N LEU A 198 -17.11 -9.48 3.13
CA LEU A 198 -16.00 -10.18 2.48
C LEU A 198 -15.95 -11.68 2.85
N HIS A 199 -16.24 -12.04 4.11
CA HIS A 199 -16.33 -13.45 4.52
C HIS A 199 -17.48 -14.19 3.84
N ALA A 200 -18.55 -13.48 3.46
CA ALA A 200 -19.65 -14.02 2.68
C ALA A 200 -19.37 -14.04 1.15
N GLY A 201 -18.17 -13.63 0.72
CA GLY A 201 -17.81 -13.54 -0.71
C GLY A 201 -18.48 -12.37 -1.42
N LEU A 202 -18.94 -11.35 -0.69
CA LEU A 202 -19.59 -10.17 -1.24
C LEU A 202 -18.60 -9.02 -1.32
N GLU A 203 -18.48 -8.44 -2.51
CA GLU A 203 -17.53 -7.38 -2.84
C GLU A 203 -18.23 -6.11 -3.34
N SER A 204 -19.57 -6.11 -3.37
CA SER A 204 -20.41 -4.93 -3.58
C SER A 204 -21.65 -4.97 -2.68
N THR A 205 -22.04 -3.81 -2.15
CA THR A 205 -23.29 -3.67 -1.38
C THR A 205 -24.55 -3.73 -2.24
N LEU A 206 -24.41 -3.72 -3.57
CA LEU A 206 -25.53 -3.92 -4.49
C LEU A 206 -25.91 -5.40 -4.67
N GLN A 207 -25.09 -6.33 -4.16
CA GLN A 207 -25.43 -7.76 -4.19
C GLN A 207 -26.57 -8.03 -3.19
N PRO A 208 -27.66 -8.70 -3.60
CA PRO A 208 -28.88 -8.84 -2.80
C PRO A 208 -28.67 -9.60 -1.48
N GLU A 209 -27.61 -10.40 -1.37
CA GLU A 209 -27.22 -11.16 -0.19
C GLU A 209 -26.55 -10.29 0.90
N GLY A 210 -26.27 -9.01 0.62
CA GLY A 210 -25.54 -8.12 1.52
C GLY A 210 -26.24 -7.79 2.84
N GLY A 211 -27.58 -7.76 2.86
CA GLY A 211 -28.41 -7.59 4.07
C GLY A 211 -27.97 -6.46 5.01
N ALA A 212 -28.13 -6.70 6.32
CA ALA A 212 -27.83 -5.71 7.37
C ALA A 212 -26.37 -5.21 7.38
N PRO A 213 -25.32 -6.03 7.11
CA PRO A 213 -23.95 -5.53 6.96
C PRO A 213 -23.78 -4.49 5.84
N ALA A 214 -24.38 -4.72 4.67
CA ALA A 214 -24.35 -3.77 3.57
C ALA A 214 -25.07 -2.45 3.92
N GLU A 215 -26.26 -2.56 4.53
CA GLU A 215 -27.03 -1.40 5.01
C GLU A 215 -26.24 -0.55 6.04
N ALA A 216 -25.54 -1.20 6.96
CA ALA A 216 -24.73 -0.52 7.98
C ALA A 216 -23.57 0.28 7.35
N LEU A 217 -22.87 -0.33 6.38
CA LEU A 217 -21.79 0.32 5.64
C LEU A 217 -22.28 1.52 4.83
N GLU A 218 -23.38 1.37 4.09
CA GLU A 218 -23.95 2.47 3.30
C GLU A 218 -24.50 3.60 4.18
N ALA A 219 -25.19 3.26 5.27
CA ALA A 219 -25.69 4.24 6.23
C ALA A 219 -24.54 5.05 6.84
N HIS A 220 -23.43 4.39 7.17
CA HIS A 220 -22.25 5.07 7.68
C HIS A 220 -21.53 5.90 6.62
N ALA A 221 -21.43 5.43 5.37
CA ALA A 221 -20.91 6.24 4.27
C ALA A 221 -21.70 7.56 4.13
N ALA A 222 -23.02 7.51 4.24
CA ALA A 222 -23.85 8.73 4.26
C ALA A 222 -23.55 9.65 5.46
N GLN A 223 -23.21 9.10 6.62
CA GLN A 223 -22.75 9.89 7.77
C GLN A 223 -21.39 10.55 7.50
N VAL A 224 -20.41 9.80 6.96
CA VAL A 224 -19.09 10.34 6.60
C VAL A 224 -19.23 11.52 5.65
N LEU A 225 -20.08 11.39 4.62
CA LEU A 225 -20.36 12.48 3.68
C LEU A 225 -20.97 13.71 4.36
N ARG A 226 -21.91 13.53 5.29
CA ARG A 226 -22.50 14.64 6.06
C ARG A 226 -21.49 15.35 6.98
N ALA A 227 -20.49 14.63 7.50
CA ALA A 227 -19.47 15.23 8.36
C ALA A 227 -18.41 16.03 7.60
N HIS A 228 -18.30 15.86 6.28
CA HIS A 228 -17.36 16.59 5.42
C HIS A 228 -17.91 17.97 5.02
N THR A 229 -18.04 18.87 5.99
CA THR A 229 -18.74 20.16 5.83
C THR A 229 -17.88 21.32 5.35
N GLY A 230 -16.55 21.29 5.53
CA GLY A 230 -15.68 22.41 5.15
C GLY A 230 -15.55 22.53 3.63
N GLU A 231 -15.80 23.71 3.07
CA GLU A 231 -15.78 23.94 1.62
C GLU A 231 -14.35 23.96 1.04
N GLN A 232 -13.36 24.33 1.86
CA GLN A 232 -11.95 24.29 1.47
C GLN A 232 -11.26 22.97 1.82
N ASP A 233 -11.88 22.18 2.71
CA ASP A 233 -11.35 20.88 3.13
C ASP A 233 -11.40 19.93 1.94
N LEU A 234 -10.22 19.50 1.51
CA LEU A 234 -10.10 18.46 0.48
C LEU A 234 -10.44 17.08 1.07
N LEU A 235 -10.16 16.88 2.35
CA LEU A 235 -10.12 15.57 2.99
C LEU A 235 -10.71 15.65 4.41
N SER A 236 -11.48 14.64 4.79
CA SER A 236 -12.05 14.50 6.14
C SER A 236 -11.84 13.08 6.66
N GLU A 237 -11.35 12.95 7.90
CA GLU A 237 -11.02 11.67 8.58
C GLU A 237 -11.82 11.47 9.88
N ARG A 238 -12.85 12.29 10.12
CA ARG A 238 -13.51 12.40 11.45
C ARG A 238 -14.16 11.11 11.92
N GLN A 239 -14.77 10.36 11.01
CA GLN A 239 -15.54 9.16 11.34
C GLN A 239 -15.49 8.16 10.19
N GLY A 240 -14.40 8.16 9.42
CA GLY A 240 -14.32 7.59 8.08
C GLY A 240 -13.56 8.56 7.17
N LEU A 241 -13.09 8.09 6.03
CA LEU A 241 -12.32 8.90 5.10
C LEU A 241 -13.21 9.40 3.95
N SER A 242 -13.16 10.70 3.66
CA SER A 242 -13.81 11.29 2.50
C SER A 242 -12.89 12.28 1.81
N LEU A 243 -12.75 12.13 0.50
CA LEU A 243 -11.92 12.96 -0.37
C LEU A 243 -12.78 13.66 -1.41
N ARG A 244 -12.73 15.00 -1.45
CA ARG A 244 -13.45 15.81 -2.43
C ARG A 244 -12.71 15.82 -3.78
N PRO A 245 -13.42 15.81 -4.93
CA PRO A 245 -12.78 16.00 -6.23
C PRO A 245 -12.20 17.40 -6.33
N ARG A 246 -10.87 17.47 -6.50
CA ARG A 246 -10.14 18.69 -6.80
C ARG A 246 -9.31 18.47 -8.06
N CYS A 247 -9.52 19.32 -9.05
CA CYS A 247 -8.87 19.25 -10.34
C CYS A 247 -7.36 19.07 -10.18
N GLY A 248 -6.82 18.05 -10.83
CA GLY A 248 -5.39 17.75 -10.84
C GLY A 248 -4.89 16.93 -9.65
N SER A 249 -5.75 16.60 -8.68
CA SER A 249 -5.37 15.75 -7.55
C SER A 249 -5.45 14.27 -7.92
N LEU A 250 -4.42 13.52 -7.59
CA LEU A 250 -4.30 12.08 -7.83
C LEU A 250 -4.36 11.35 -6.50
N VAL A 251 -5.30 10.41 -6.35
CA VAL A 251 -5.36 9.50 -5.21
C VAL A 251 -4.96 8.09 -5.66
N VAL A 252 -4.13 7.42 -4.86
CA VAL A 252 -3.82 6.00 -5.00
C VAL A 252 -4.21 5.31 -3.71
N PHE A 253 -4.99 4.24 -3.79
CA PHE A 253 -5.34 3.44 -2.62
C PHE A 253 -5.20 1.96 -2.88
N PHE A 254 -4.93 1.20 -1.82
CA PHE A 254 -4.74 -0.24 -1.88
C PHE A 254 -6.02 -0.95 -1.45
N THR A 255 -6.46 -1.88 -2.28
CA THR A 255 -7.58 -2.78 -1.98
C THR A 255 -7.16 -3.87 -1.00
N ARG A 256 -5.87 -4.21 -1.02
CA ARG A 256 -5.29 -5.28 -0.21
C ARG A 256 -4.41 -4.73 0.91
N GLY A 257 -4.47 -5.37 2.08
CA GLY A 257 -3.69 -5.03 3.25
C GLY A 257 -2.26 -5.56 3.18
N LEU A 258 -1.52 -5.41 4.28
CA LEU A 258 -0.14 -5.91 4.41
C LEU A 258 -0.08 -7.43 4.61
N ASP A 259 -1.20 -8.06 4.96
CA ASP A 259 -1.39 -9.50 4.88
C ASP A 259 -1.75 -9.95 3.45
N GLY A 260 -1.92 -8.99 2.54
CA GLY A 260 -2.25 -9.20 1.15
C GLY A 260 -3.70 -9.61 0.89
N LYS A 261 -4.50 -9.82 1.92
CA LYS A 261 -5.95 -10.06 1.80
C LYS A 261 -6.65 -8.75 1.46
N VAL A 262 -7.87 -8.83 0.98
CA VAL A 262 -8.70 -7.62 0.79
C VAL A 262 -8.87 -6.95 2.14
N ASP A 263 -8.45 -5.69 2.26
CA ASP A 263 -8.58 -4.93 3.49
C ASP A 263 -10.07 -4.58 3.67
N PRO A 264 -10.75 -5.01 4.76
CA PRO A 264 -12.15 -4.65 5.03
C PRO A 264 -12.38 -3.15 5.25
N ARG A 265 -11.31 -2.36 5.34
CA ARG A 265 -11.39 -0.89 5.38
C ARG A 265 -11.30 -0.27 3.98
N SER A 266 -10.93 -1.04 2.95
CA SER A 266 -10.86 -0.62 1.55
C SER A 266 -12.21 -0.49 0.84
N TRP A 267 -13.31 -0.90 1.50
CA TRP A 267 -14.66 -0.62 1.03
C TRP A 267 -14.80 0.87 0.73
N HIS A 268 -15.16 1.19 -0.50
CA HIS A 268 -15.24 2.56 -0.95
C HIS A 268 -16.35 2.77 -1.98
N GLY A 269 -16.65 4.03 -2.24
CA GLY A 269 -17.61 4.41 -3.25
C GLY A 269 -17.49 5.87 -3.62
N SER A 270 -18.34 6.29 -4.56
CA SER A 270 -18.48 7.70 -4.91
C SER A 270 -19.79 8.21 -4.32
N ALA A 271 -19.76 9.35 -3.65
CA ALA A 271 -20.96 10.12 -3.38
C ALA A 271 -21.67 10.44 -4.70
N ALA A 272 -22.99 10.54 -4.64
CA ALA A 272 -23.77 11.00 -5.76
C ALA A 272 -23.35 12.43 -6.15
N VAL A 273 -23.35 12.70 -7.45
CA VAL A 273 -23.18 14.05 -8.00
C VAL A 273 -24.57 14.66 -8.14
N ARG A 274 -24.77 15.91 -7.71
CA ARG A 274 -26.05 16.60 -7.85
C ARG A 274 -26.25 17.10 -9.28
N LYS A 275 -27.51 17.26 -9.70
CA LYS A 275 -27.93 17.56 -11.09
C LYS A 275 -27.16 18.68 -11.81
N HIS A 276 -26.67 19.68 -11.08
CA HIS A 276 -26.02 20.85 -11.67
C HIS A 276 -24.53 20.65 -11.96
N ALA A 277 -23.98 19.47 -11.66
CA ALA A 277 -22.57 19.18 -11.82
C ALA A 277 -22.36 17.80 -12.44
N ASP A 278 -21.16 17.60 -12.97
CA ASP A 278 -20.66 16.32 -13.48
C ASP A 278 -19.29 16.05 -12.84
N LYS A 279 -18.99 14.79 -12.52
CA LYS A 279 -17.65 14.39 -12.04
C LYS A 279 -16.89 13.69 -13.17
N TRP A 280 -15.70 14.18 -13.46
CA TRP A 280 -14.76 13.59 -14.40
C TRP A 280 -13.54 13.03 -13.67
N THR A 281 -13.22 11.77 -13.93
CA THR A 281 -12.02 11.12 -13.39
C THR A 281 -11.31 10.28 -14.42
N LEU A 282 -9.99 10.26 -14.35
CA LEU A 282 -9.17 9.25 -15.01
C LEU A 282 -8.82 8.16 -13.98
N GLN A 283 -8.99 6.89 -14.33
CA GLN A 283 -8.83 5.78 -13.40
C GLN A 283 -8.02 4.65 -14.03
N THR A 284 -7.12 4.05 -13.26
CA THR A 284 -6.46 2.79 -13.62
C THR A 284 -6.45 1.83 -12.43
N PHE A 285 -6.43 0.54 -12.73
CA PHE A 285 -6.35 -0.53 -11.75
C PHE A 285 -5.00 -1.23 -11.89
N LYS A 286 -4.30 -1.39 -10.77
CA LYS A 286 -3.05 -2.14 -10.73
C LYS A 286 -3.35 -3.57 -10.32
N ALA A 287 -2.93 -4.50 -11.17
CA ALA A 287 -3.13 -5.92 -10.99
C ALA A 287 -1.80 -6.66 -11.05
N MET A 288 -1.78 -7.90 -10.58
CA MET A 288 -0.61 -8.74 -10.82
C MET A 288 -0.54 -9.27 -12.25
N PRO A 289 0.67 -9.41 -12.83
CA PRO A 289 0.86 -10.13 -14.09
C PRO A 289 0.39 -11.58 -14.02
N VAL A 290 -0.16 -12.08 -15.13
CA VAL A 290 -0.67 -13.45 -15.27
C VAL A 290 0.49 -14.46 -15.26
N GLY A 291 0.25 -15.65 -14.70
CA GLY A 291 1.25 -16.73 -14.63
C GLY A 291 2.17 -16.71 -13.40
N LYS A 292 1.84 -15.88 -12.40
CA LYS A 292 2.46 -15.87 -11.06
C LYS A 292 1.45 -16.21 -9.95
N GLU A 293 0.37 -16.91 -10.29
CA GLU A 293 -0.88 -16.93 -9.50
C GLU A 293 -1.06 -18.16 -8.59
N ASN A 294 -1.23 -17.87 -7.30
CA ASN A 294 -2.07 -18.56 -6.33
C ASN A 294 -2.46 -17.50 -5.26
N ASN A 295 -3.55 -17.67 -4.51
CA ASN A 295 -4.06 -16.63 -3.58
C ASN A 295 -2.96 -16.06 -2.65
N ASP A 296 -2.01 -16.88 -2.23
CA ASP A 296 -0.89 -16.47 -1.37
C ASP A 296 0.13 -15.56 -2.07
N THR A 297 0.32 -15.67 -3.40
CA THR A 297 1.29 -14.85 -4.15
C THR A 297 0.75 -13.46 -4.47
N THR A 298 -0.56 -13.32 -4.68
CA THR A 298 -1.21 -12.00 -4.76
C THR A 298 -1.21 -11.27 -3.45
N CYS A 299 -1.34 -12.03 -2.36
CA CYS A 299 -1.22 -11.45 -1.05
C CYS A 299 0.18 -10.85 -0.82
N LEU A 300 1.23 -11.63 -1.02
CA LEU A 300 2.62 -11.18 -0.79
C LEU A 300 3.07 -10.06 -1.75
N PHE A 301 2.64 -10.10 -3.02
CA PHE A 301 2.97 -9.08 -4.00
C PHE A 301 2.38 -7.70 -3.65
N ALA A 302 1.15 -7.68 -3.18
CA ALA A 302 0.47 -6.48 -2.71
C ALA A 302 1.08 -5.94 -1.42
N ALA A 303 1.31 -6.84 -0.45
CA ALA A 303 1.92 -6.54 0.84
C ALA A 303 3.31 -5.89 0.71
N GLU A 304 4.16 -6.41 -0.18
CA GLU A 304 5.49 -5.87 -0.48
C GLU A 304 5.40 -4.39 -0.87
N ARG A 305 4.48 -4.06 -1.78
CA ARG A 305 4.34 -2.72 -2.37
C ARG A 305 3.72 -1.73 -1.40
N ALA A 306 2.67 -2.15 -0.71
CA ALA A 306 2.04 -1.42 0.38
C ALA A 306 3.07 -1.03 1.48
N SER A 307 3.96 -1.96 1.84
CA SER A 307 4.99 -1.75 2.87
C SER A 307 6.01 -0.66 2.50
N ARG A 308 6.32 -0.45 1.21
CA ARG A 308 7.29 0.57 0.75
C ARG A 308 6.87 2.00 1.11
N HIS A 309 5.57 2.26 1.29
CA HIS A 309 5.06 3.64 1.39
C HIS A 309 4.59 4.06 2.79
N ILE A 310 4.22 3.14 3.67
CA ILE A 310 3.82 3.46 5.06
C ILE A 310 4.92 4.24 5.80
N PHE A 311 6.18 3.97 5.46
CA PHE A 311 7.34 4.48 6.20
C PHE A 311 7.96 5.76 5.61
N ALA A 312 7.56 6.15 4.40
CA ALA A 312 8.03 7.38 3.74
C ALA A 312 7.22 8.63 4.14
N ALA A 313 6.03 8.47 4.72
CA ALA A 313 5.03 9.53 4.80
C ALA A 313 4.80 10.16 6.20
N ARG A 314 5.76 10.05 7.13
CA ARG A 314 5.72 10.77 8.42
C ARG A 314 6.73 11.94 8.45
N PRO A 315 6.30 13.19 8.22
CA PRO A 315 7.19 14.34 8.01
C PRO A 315 7.92 14.87 9.25
N SER A 316 7.68 14.32 10.45
CA SER A 316 8.36 14.76 11.68
C SER A 316 9.63 13.97 12.01
N LEU A 317 10.03 13.02 11.16
CA LEU A 317 11.17 12.13 11.38
C LEU A 317 12.05 12.11 10.13
N PRO A 318 13.38 11.99 10.26
CA PRO A 318 14.19 11.69 9.10
C PRO A 318 13.72 10.33 8.53
N PRO A 319 13.34 10.26 7.24
CA PRO A 319 12.79 9.04 6.67
C PRO A 319 13.79 7.89 6.77
N ILE A 320 13.27 6.69 7.02
CA ILE A 320 13.96 5.46 6.59
C ILE A 320 13.82 5.45 5.07
N ALA A 321 14.83 5.95 4.36
CA ALA A 321 14.82 5.93 2.90
C ALA A 321 15.40 4.59 2.43
N PHE A 322 14.55 3.78 1.80
CA PHE A 322 15.00 2.58 1.09
C PHE A 322 15.64 3.04 -0.22
N ARG A 323 16.94 2.79 -0.38
CA ARG A 323 17.61 2.95 -1.68
C ARG A 323 17.94 1.57 -2.20
N ALA A 324 17.15 1.11 -3.17
CA ALA A 324 17.51 -0.07 -3.95
C ALA A 324 18.83 0.22 -4.69
N LEU A 325 19.91 -0.45 -4.29
CA LEU A 325 21.11 -0.52 -5.10
C LEU A 325 21.01 -1.76 -5.99
N LYS A 326 21.62 -1.66 -7.17
CA LYS A 326 21.73 -2.72 -8.17
C LYS A 326 21.98 -4.08 -7.50
N ALA A 327 21.24 -5.10 -7.94
CA ALA A 327 21.54 -6.50 -7.64
C ALA A 327 23.05 -6.76 -7.90
N THR A 328 23.83 -6.82 -6.83
CA THR A 328 25.23 -7.22 -6.88
C THR A 328 25.23 -8.73 -7.13
N GLY A 329 26.11 -9.20 -8.04
CA GLY A 329 26.13 -10.59 -8.51
C GLY A 329 26.00 -11.59 -7.36
N GLY A 330 24.91 -12.36 -7.38
CA GLY A 330 24.43 -13.10 -6.22
C GLY A 330 25.44 -14.11 -5.67
N ARG A 331 25.63 -14.10 -4.34
CA ARG A 331 26.03 -15.29 -3.61
C ARG A 331 24.82 -16.22 -3.52
N ALA A 332 24.96 -17.46 -3.97
CA ALA A 332 23.95 -18.48 -3.76
C ALA A 332 23.92 -18.84 -2.27
N VAL A 333 22.78 -18.66 -1.61
CA VAL A 333 22.56 -19.11 -0.24
C VAL A 333 21.35 -20.03 -0.26
N LEU A 334 21.55 -21.27 0.21
CA LEU A 334 20.50 -22.23 0.54
C LEU A 334 19.49 -22.51 -0.61
N GLY A 335 19.97 -22.70 -1.84
CA GLY A 335 19.12 -23.09 -2.98
C GLY A 335 18.24 -21.99 -3.58
N ALA A 336 18.14 -20.81 -2.94
CA ALA A 336 17.48 -19.63 -3.49
C ALA A 336 18.43 -18.87 -4.45
N GLN A 337 17.98 -18.63 -5.69
CA GLN A 337 18.87 -18.21 -6.77
C GLN A 337 19.27 -16.73 -6.82
N ARG A 338 18.88 -15.85 -5.89
CA ARG A 338 19.41 -14.46 -5.84
C ARG A 338 19.03 -13.73 -4.55
N LEU A 339 20.02 -13.42 -3.71
CA LEU A 339 19.90 -12.39 -2.67
C LEU A 339 19.91 -10.99 -3.32
N VAL A 340 19.15 -10.06 -2.76
CA VAL A 340 19.16 -8.64 -3.17
C VAL A 340 19.55 -7.80 -1.96
N GLU A 341 20.70 -7.16 -2.04
CA GLU A 341 21.16 -6.24 -1.00
C GLU A 341 20.39 -4.91 -1.13
N GLU A 342 19.63 -4.53 -0.11
CA GLU A 342 18.96 -3.23 -0.05
C GLU A 342 19.69 -2.32 0.95
N VAL A 343 19.94 -1.07 0.59
CA VAL A 343 20.54 -0.12 1.54
C VAL A 343 19.45 0.69 2.19
N LEU A 344 19.40 0.60 3.51
CA LEU A 344 18.52 1.34 4.38
C LEU A 344 19.23 2.60 4.86
N VAL A 345 18.80 3.76 4.38
CA VAL A 345 19.33 5.04 4.87
C VAL A 345 18.50 5.47 6.07
N LEU A 346 19.14 5.58 7.22
CA LEU A 346 18.51 5.98 8.47
C LEU A 346 19.15 7.28 8.96
N GLY A 347 18.39 8.39 8.92
CA GLY A 347 18.68 9.64 9.66
C GLY A 347 20.15 10.03 9.88
N GLY A 348 20.95 10.09 8.80
CA GLY A 348 22.34 10.56 8.83
C GLY A 348 23.42 9.51 8.62
N GLY A 349 23.06 8.23 8.43
CA GLY A 349 23.99 7.16 8.04
C GLY A 349 23.38 6.12 7.10
N ASP A 350 24.23 5.52 6.26
CA ASP A 350 23.86 4.42 5.37
C ASP A 350 24.03 3.09 6.11
N CYS A 351 22.96 2.33 6.33
CA CYS A 351 23.01 0.94 6.82
C CYS A 351 22.66 -0.02 5.68
N ARG A 352 23.46 -1.05 5.43
CA ARG A 352 23.24 -2.00 4.33
C ARG A 352 22.48 -3.22 4.84
N LEU A 353 21.25 -3.45 4.41
CA LEU A 353 20.47 -4.60 4.80
C LEU A 353 20.50 -5.66 3.69
N SER A 354 20.98 -6.86 4.00
CA SER A 354 20.90 -7.97 3.04
C SER A 354 19.51 -8.58 3.15
N LEU A 355 18.73 -8.54 2.05
CA LEU A 355 17.39 -9.12 1.99
C LEU A 355 17.31 -10.15 0.86
N LEU A 356 16.30 -11.00 0.89
CA LEU A 356 15.76 -11.54 -0.34
C LEU A 356 14.70 -10.54 -0.83
N SER A 357 14.96 -9.87 -1.96
CA SER A 357 13.90 -9.11 -2.63
C SER A 357 12.72 -10.05 -2.84
N ALA A 358 11.51 -9.61 -2.48
CA ALA A 358 10.31 -10.43 -2.63
C ALA A 358 10.09 -10.89 -4.08
N HIS A 359 10.69 -10.18 -5.07
CA HIS A 359 10.77 -10.61 -6.46
C HIS A 359 11.44 -11.98 -6.68
N HIS A 360 12.42 -12.37 -5.85
CA HIS A 360 13.10 -13.67 -5.89
C HIS A 360 12.56 -14.68 -4.87
N VAL A 361 11.78 -14.24 -3.88
CA VAL A 361 11.06 -15.10 -2.94
C VAL A 361 9.82 -15.70 -3.61
N ALA A 362 9.16 -14.95 -4.49
CA ALA A 362 7.99 -15.41 -5.23
C ALA A 362 8.28 -16.69 -6.05
N GLY A 363 9.42 -16.80 -6.71
CA GLY A 363 9.77 -17.95 -7.58
C GLY A 363 9.85 -19.30 -6.83
N PRO A 364 10.60 -19.41 -5.73
CA PRO A 364 10.65 -20.65 -4.96
C PRO A 364 9.42 -20.94 -4.10
N LEU A 365 8.64 -19.91 -3.70
CA LEU A 365 7.31 -20.05 -3.09
C LEU A 365 6.34 -20.72 -4.09
N LEU A 366 6.40 -20.30 -5.36
CA LEU A 366 5.60 -20.82 -6.47
C LEU A 366 5.89 -22.30 -6.81
N GLU A 367 7.07 -22.82 -6.45
CA GLU A 367 7.47 -24.20 -6.76
C GLU A 367 7.39 -25.17 -5.57
N GLY A 368 6.99 -24.71 -4.37
CA GLY A 368 6.92 -25.55 -3.17
C GLY A 368 8.28 -26.12 -2.73
N ARG A 369 9.38 -25.45 -3.12
CA ARG A 369 10.75 -25.95 -2.96
C ARG A 369 11.51 -25.39 -1.74
N LEU A 370 10.96 -24.38 -1.06
CA LEU A 370 11.56 -23.81 0.16
C LEU A 370 10.53 -23.85 1.31
N GLY A 371 11.01 -24.01 2.55
CA GLY A 371 10.19 -24.11 3.77
C GLY A 371 9.53 -22.79 4.20
N ASP A 372 9.40 -22.54 5.50
CA ASP A 372 8.87 -21.27 6.04
C ASP A 372 9.78 -20.08 5.67
N LEU A 373 9.24 -19.12 4.90
CA LEU A 373 9.96 -17.94 4.37
C LEU A 373 9.62 -16.64 5.11
N THR A 374 8.81 -16.73 6.17
CA THR A 374 8.33 -15.57 6.96
C THR A 374 9.48 -14.69 7.44
N GLY A 375 10.60 -15.29 7.88
CA GLY A 375 11.77 -14.56 8.37
C GLY A 375 12.69 -13.94 7.30
N LEU A 376 12.39 -14.09 6.00
CA LEU A 376 13.25 -13.64 4.90
C LEU A 376 12.80 -12.33 4.26
N VAL A 377 11.66 -11.79 4.69
CA VAL A 377 11.08 -10.53 4.22
C VAL A 377 10.99 -9.53 5.36
N LEU A 378 10.93 -8.24 5.02
CA LEU A 378 10.69 -7.18 6.00
C LEU A 378 9.20 -7.06 6.32
N TRP A 379 8.90 -7.01 7.61
CA TRP A 379 7.55 -6.84 8.11
C TRP A 379 7.30 -5.40 8.59
N PRO A 380 6.10 -4.84 8.37
CA PRO A 380 5.73 -3.52 8.85
C PRO A 380 6.04 -3.25 10.33
N ALA A 381 5.80 -4.20 11.24
CA ALA A 381 6.06 -3.97 12.66
C ALA A 381 7.56 -3.83 12.96
N SER A 382 8.44 -4.53 12.23
CA SER A 382 9.89 -4.44 12.43
C SER A 382 10.43 -3.10 11.97
N ILE A 383 9.88 -2.55 10.88
CA ILE A 383 10.22 -1.20 10.41
C ILE A 383 9.67 -0.13 11.37
N ALA A 384 8.41 -0.26 11.83
CA ALA A 384 7.82 0.66 12.79
C ALA A 384 8.61 0.70 14.11
N LEU A 385 9.01 -0.47 14.62
CA LEU A 385 9.82 -0.56 15.82
C LEU A 385 11.24 -0.04 15.59
N ALA A 386 11.85 -0.29 14.42
CA ALA A 386 13.15 0.28 14.05
C ALA A 386 13.13 1.81 14.08
N GLN A 387 12.06 2.44 13.56
CA GLN A 387 11.87 3.88 13.66
C GLN A 387 11.78 4.31 15.12
N TYR A 388 10.89 3.69 15.89
CA TYR A 388 10.65 4.04 17.29
C TYR A 388 11.92 4.00 18.14
N ILE A 389 12.76 2.97 17.98
CA ILE A 389 14.01 2.84 18.74
C ILE A 389 15.15 3.72 18.21
N SER A 390 15.09 4.14 16.95
CA SER A 390 16.05 5.07 16.36
C SER A 390 15.80 6.52 16.76
N GLU A 391 14.60 6.84 17.26
CA GLU A 391 14.25 8.18 17.71
C GLU A 391 15.12 8.61 18.91
N PRO A 392 15.84 9.74 18.82
CA PRO A 392 16.69 10.22 19.91
C PRO A 392 15.91 10.36 21.22
N GLY A 393 16.39 9.68 22.26
CA GLY A 393 15.83 9.79 23.61
C GLY A 393 14.60 8.92 23.90
N ARG A 394 14.05 8.20 22.91
CA ARG A 394 12.92 7.27 23.15
C ARG A 394 13.33 6.00 23.86
N VAL A 395 14.40 5.37 23.38
CA VAL A 395 14.93 4.13 23.95
C VAL A 395 16.41 4.28 24.16
N LYS A 396 16.87 4.02 25.39
CA LYS A 396 18.29 4.13 25.74
C LYS A 396 19.03 2.84 25.40
N LEU A 397 19.47 2.72 24.15
CA LEU A 397 20.22 1.56 23.67
C LEU A 397 21.73 1.65 23.89
N SER A 398 22.28 2.86 24.02
CA SER A 398 23.74 3.03 24.07
C SER A 398 24.37 2.33 25.26
N GLY A 399 25.36 1.48 24.99
CA GLY A 399 26.06 0.70 26.00
C GLY A 399 25.26 -0.47 26.60
N ARG A 400 24.05 -0.75 26.10
CA ARG A 400 23.17 -1.81 26.60
C ARG A 400 23.36 -3.13 25.85
N ARG A 401 22.95 -4.22 26.49
CA ARG A 401 22.84 -5.56 25.90
C ARG A 401 21.44 -5.78 25.36
N VAL A 402 21.31 -5.96 24.05
CA VAL A 402 20.03 -5.99 23.33
C VAL A 402 19.79 -7.38 22.74
N LEU A 403 18.56 -7.88 22.88
CA LEU A 403 18.07 -9.07 22.17
C LEU A 403 17.07 -8.64 21.10
N ASP A 404 17.32 -9.05 19.86
CA ASP A 404 16.37 -9.01 18.75
C ASP A 404 15.72 -10.40 18.64
N LEU A 405 14.52 -10.54 19.18
CA LEU A 405 13.79 -11.79 19.35
C LEU A 405 12.90 -12.04 18.13
N GLY A 406 13.13 -13.16 17.41
CA GLY A 406 12.50 -13.40 16.11
C GLY A 406 13.05 -12.44 15.06
N CYS A 407 14.37 -12.38 14.94
CA CYS A 407 15.05 -11.26 14.26
C CYS A 407 14.80 -11.19 12.75
N GLY A 408 14.31 -12.26 12.10
CA GLY A 408 14.15 -12.31 10.66
C GLY A 408 15.47 -11.97 9.95
N CYS A 409 15.45 -10.99 9.04
CA CYS A 409 16.63 -10.49 8.34
C CYS A 409 17.58 -9.61 9.18
N GLY A 410 17.24 -9.35 10.45
CA GLY A 410 18.09 -8.65 11.43
C GLY A 410 17.97 -7.13 11.48
N LEU A 411 16.88 -6.54 10.98
CA LEU A 411 16.71 -5.08 10.91
C LEU A 411 16.86 -4.39 12.28
N LEU A 412 16.18 -4.90 13.31
CA LEU A 412 16.19 -4.28 14.65
C LEU A 412 17.57 -4.40 15.29
N GLY A 413 18.21 -5.56 15.15
CA GLY A 413 19.59 -5.76 15.61
C GLY A 413 20.59 -4.82 14.94
N LEU A 414 20.47 -4.57 13.63
CA LEU A 414 21.28 -3.56 12.94
C LEU A 414 21.07 -2.16 13.51
N VAL A 415 19.82 -1.72 13.60
CA VAL A 415 19.46 -0.38 14.09
C VAL A 415 19.95 -0.18 15.52
N ALA A 416 19.77 -1.18 16.38
CA ALA A 416 20.24 -1.14 17.76
C ALA A 416 21.77 -1.04 17.86
N GLY A 417 22.48 -1.73 16.98
CA GLY A 417 23.94 -1.70 16.90
C GLY A 417 24.50 -0.39 16.37
N THR A 418 24.00 0.09 15.24
CA THR A 418 24.56 1.22 14.51
C THR A 418 24.11 2.56 15.10
N LEU A 419 22.80 2.80 15.13
CA LEU A 419 22.23 4.06 15.63
C LEU A 419 22.08 4.04 17.15
N GLY A 420 21.60 2.92 17.68
CA GLY A 420 21.41 2.72 19.11
C GLY A 420 22.73 2.63 19.89
N ARG A 421 23.84 2.29 19.21
CA ARG A 421 25.18 2.07 19.81
C ARG A 421 25.14 1.10 21.00
N ALA A 422 24.34 0.04 20.86
CA ALA A 422 24.32 -1.06 21.82
C ALA A 422 25.72 -1.66 22.01
N ALA A 423 26.04 -2.09 23.23
CA ALA A 423 27.33 -2.72 23.54
C ALA A 423 27.41 -4.15 22.99
N GLU A 424 26.29 -4.86 23.06
CA GLU A 424 26.13 -6.21 22.54
C GLU A 424 24.71 -6.38 21.99
N VAL A 425 24.59 -7.02 20.83
CA VAL A 425 23.32 -7.36 20.19
C VAL A 425 23.30 -8.85 19.86
N VAL A 426 22.30 -9.55 20.38
CA VAL A 426 22.02 -10.95 20.04
C VAL A 426 20.79 -10.97 19.14
N LEU A 427 20.93 -11.53 17.94
CA LEU A 427 19.84 -11.73 16.99
C LEU A 427 19.42 -13.20 17.07
N LEU A 428 18.19 -13.46 17.49
CA LEU A 428 17.69 -14.80 17.73
C LEU A 428 16.56 -15.12 16.77
N ASP A 429 16.68 -16.23 16.03
CA ASP A 429 15.60 -16.74 15.18
C ASP A 429 15.60 -18.27 15.16
N ALA A 430 14.42 -18.87 15.03
CA ALA A 430 14.27 -20.32 14.89
C ALA A 430 14.65 -20.78 13.47
N SER A 431 14.39 -19.95 12.46
CA SER A 431 14.65 -20.28 11.07
C SER A 431 16.16 -20.26 10.79
N PRO A 432 16.74 -21.39 10.30
CA PRO A 432 18.12 -21.40 9.82
C PRO A 432 18.38 -20.36 8.72
N GLU A 433 17.40 -20.14 7.85
CA GLU A 433 17.47 -19.22 6.72
C GLU A 433 17.49 -17.77 7.21
N ALA A 434 16.59 -17.41 8.14
CA ALA A 434 16.54 -16.08 8.75
C ALA A 434 17.83 -15.76 9.50
N ALA A 435 18.32 -16.70 10.31
CA ALA A 435 19.59 -16.56 11.01
C ALA A 435 20.78 -16.37 10.03
N ALA A 436 20.82 -17.11 8.93
CA ALA A 436 21.86 -16.93 7.91
C ALA A 436 21.78 -15.54 7.24
N LEU A 437 20.57 -15.05 6.97
CA LEU A 437 20.35 -13.73 6.39
C LEU A 437 20.76 -12.60 7.35
N ALA A 438 20.36 -12.71 8.62
CA ALA A 438 20.78 -11.78 9.67
C ALA A 438 22.31 -11.72 9.80
N ALA A 439 23.01 -12.85 9.68
CA ALA A 439 24.47 -12.88 9.71
C ALA A 439 25.11 -12.14 8.52
N LEU A 440 24.55 -12.29 7.32
CA LEU A 440 25.00 -11.55 6.13
C LEU A 440 24.73 -10.04 6.27
N SER A 441 23.57 -9.67 6.82
CA SER A 441 23.23 -8.28 7.13
C SER A 441 24.24 -7.66 8.10
N LEU A 442 24.68 -8.38 9.13
CA LEU A 442 25.75 -7.90 10.03
C LEU A 442 27.08 -7.74 9.30
N GLU A 443 27.49 -8.75 8.52
CA GLU A 443 28.74 -8.73 7.74
C GLU A 443 28.81 -7.53 6.78
N ALA A 444 27.70 -7.24 6.09
CA ALA A 444 27.58 -6.11 5.16
C ALA A 444 27.76 -4.74 5.83
N ASN A 445 27.53 -4.64 7.15
CA ASN A 445 27.75 -3.42 7.95
C ASN A 445 29.06 -3.46 8.76
N GLY A 446 29.91 -4.47 8.57
CA GLY A 446 31.13 -4.64 9.35
C GLY A 446 30.86 -4.91 10.84
N LEU A 447 29.67 -5.41 11.18
CA LEU A 447 29.28 -5.76 12.54
C LEU A 447 29.65 -7.23 12.79
N SER A 448 30.46 -7.49 13.81
CA SER A 448 31.02 -8.82 14.05
C SER A 448 30.96 -9.22 15.53
N PRO A 449 31.15 -10.52 15.82
CA PRO A 449 31.40 -10.98 17.18
C PRO A 449 32.61 -10.27 17.83
N PRO A 450 32.65 -10.16 19.17
CA PRO A 450 31.65 -10.67 20.11
C PRO A 450 30.43 -9.74 20.29
N SER A 451 30.50 -8.49 19.84
CA SER A 451 29.44 -7.48 20.03
C SER A 451 28.17 -7.80 19.25
N PHE A 452 28.25 -8.58 18.17
CA PHE A 452 27.09 -9.01 17.41
C PHE A 452 27.11 -10.52 17.23
N ARG A 453 26.02 -11.18 17.62
CA ARG A 453 25.89 -12.64 17.54
C ARG A 453 24.54 -13.01 16.96
N VAL A 454 24.55 -13.94 16.01
CA VAL A 454 23.31 -14.59 15.55
C VAL A 454 23.18 -15.95 16.23
N VAL A 455 22.01 -16.23 16.77
CA VAL A 455 21.67 -17.47 17.47
C VAL A 455 20.47 -18.10 16.78
N LYS A 456 20.71 -19.25 16.16
CA LYS A 456 19.66 -20.08 15.57
C LYS A 456 19.04 -20.97 16.64
N ARG A 457 17.96 -20.51 17.28
CA ARG A 457 17.17 -21.25 18.27
C ARG A 457 15.75 -20.71 18.30
N SER A 458 14.78 -21.58 18.55
CA SER A 458 13.44 -21.13 18.90
C SER A 458 13.44 -20.51 20.28
N TRP A 459 12.74 -19.40 20.40
CA TRP A 459 12.49 -18.74 21.67
C TRP A 459 11.68 -19.57 22.68
N SER A 460 11.03 -20.65 22.22
CA SER A 460 10.41 -21.67 23.08
C SER A 460 11.41 -22.62 23.76
N GLU A 461 12.66 -22.65 23.29
CA GLU A 461 13.74 -23.48 23.85
C GLU A 461 14.35 -22.87 25.13
N GLU A 462 15.32 -23.57 25.73
CA GLU A 462 16.10 -23.06 26.86
C GLU A 462 17.17 -22.08 26.37
N LEU A 463 17.20 -20.89 27.00
CA LEU A 463 17.99 -19.74 26.55
C LEU A 463 18.80 -19.09 27.67
N ALA A 464 18.81 -19.68 28.88
CA ALA A 464 19.53 -19.11 30.02
C ALA A 464 21.04 -18.93 29.77
N ASP A 465 21.64 -19.73 28.87
CA ASP A 465 23.03 -19.61 28.46
C ASP A 465 23.33 -18.32 27.68
N LEU A 466 22.29 -17.68 27.10
CA LEU A 466 22.43 -16.38 26.45
C LEU A 466 22.56 -15.24 27.46
N GLY A 467 22.27 -15.48 28.74
CA GLY A 467 22.28 -14.47 29.79
C GLY A 467 21.08 -13.51 29.74
N LEU A 468 21.17 -12.43 30.50
CA LEU A 468 20.11 -11.42 30.59
C LEU A 468 20.37 -10.24 29.66
N PHE A 469 19.29 -9.56 29.27
CA PHE A 469 19.31 -8.44 28.34
C PHE A 469 18.69 -7.19 28.99
N ASP A 470 19.32 -6.03 28.77
CA ASP A 470 18.79 -4.75 29.20
C ASP A 470 17.56 -4.36 28.37
N VAL A 471 17.56 -4.72 27.08
CA VAL A 471 16.47 -4.41 26.15
C VAL A 471 16.15 -5.64 25.31
N ILE A 472 14.86 -5.97 25.19
CA ILE A 472 14.37 -6.99 24.26
C ILE A 472 13.48 -6.31 23.23
N LEU A 473 13.77 -6.53 21.95
CA LEU A 473 13.00 -6.06 20.81
C LEU A 473 12.31 -7.26 20.17
N ALA A 474 11.03 -7.16 19.89
CA ALA A 474 10.27 -8.22 19.21
C ALA A 474 9.26 -7.58 18.26
N ALA A 475 9.31 -7.91 16.97
CA ALA A 475 8.38 -7.40 15.98
C ALA A 475 7.78 -8.55 15.17
N ASP A 476 6.45 -8.57 15.08
CA ASP A 476 5.69 -9.61 14.36
C ASP A 476 6.14 -11.02 14.76
N VAL A 477 6.22 -11.29 16.07
CA VAL A 477 6.51 -12.62 16.64
C VAL A 477 5.26 -13.38 17.09
N LEU A 478 4.08 -12.74 17.00
CA LEU A 478 2.79 -13.27 17.45
C LEU A 478 1.89 -13.68 16.27
N TYR A 479 2.46 -14.20 15.19
CA TYR A 479 1.69 -14.63 14.02
C TYR A 479 1.17 -16.07 14.17
N PRO A 480 -0.03 -16.36 13.64
CA PRO A 480 -0.58 -17.71 13.64
C PRO A 480 0.13 -18.60 12.59
N PRO A 481 0.00 -19.93 12.70
CA PRO A 481 0.44 -20.85 11.64
C PRO A 481 -0.21 -20.48 10.30
N ALA A 482 0.55 -20.60 9.21
CA ALA A 482 0.03 -20.35 7.86
C ALA A 482 -1.23 -21.20 7.60
N GLY A 483 -2.31 -20.55 7.13
CA GLY A 483 -3.58 -21.21 6.80
C GLY A 483 -4.56 -21.42 7.97
N ALA A 484 -4.28 -20.91 9.16
CA ALA A 484 -5.22 -20.99 10.30
C ALA A 484 -6.50 -20.14 10.08
N ASP A 485 -7.66 -20.66 10.49
CA ASP A 485 -8.92 -19.90 10.56
C ASP A 485 -8.89 -18.83 11.65
N SER A 486 -9.87 -17.92 11.66
CA SER A 486 -9.87 -16.74 12.55
C SER A 486 -9.94 -17.09 14.04
N GLU A 487 -10.64 -18.15 14.41
CA GLU A 487 -10.74 -18.63 15.80
C GLU A 487 -9.42 -19.25 16.26
N THR A 488 -8.82 -20.07 15.40
CA THR A 488 -7.49 -20.66 15.60
C THR A 488 -6.42 -19.58 15.66
N CYS A 489 -6.51 -18.52 14.84
CA CYS A 489 -5.60 -17.39 14.88
C CYS A 489 -5.67 -16.65 16.23
N ALA A 490 -6.89 -16.35 16.70
CA ALA A 490 -7.08 -15.65 17.97
C ALA A 490 -6.58 -16.48 19.17
N GLN A 491 -6.79 -17.80 19.12
CA GLN A 491 -6.32 -18.69 20.17
C GLN A 491 -4.78 -18.86 20.12
N ALA A 492 -4.20 -19.03 18.92
CA ALA A 492 -2.76 -19.11 18.72
C ALA A 492 -2.06 -17.84 19.18
N ALA A 493 -2.61 -16.66 18.85
CA ALA A 493 -2.06 -15.38 19.30
C ALA A 493 -2.06 -15.23 20.83
N LYS A 494 -3.11 -15.71 21.53
CA LYS A 494 -3.15 -15.71 23.01
C LYS A 494 -2.10 -16.63 23.62
N VAL A 495 -1.89 -17.81 23.02
CA VAL A 495 -0.85 -18.76 23.47
C VAL A 495 0.53 -18.16 23.24
N ALA A 496 0.81 -17.67 22.03
CA ALA A 496 2.07 -17.02 21.67
C ALA A 496 2.36 -15.79 22.55
N ALA A 497 1.34 -14.98 22.87
CA ALA A 497 1.50 -13.85 23.79
C ALA A 497 1.88 -14.30 25.21
N SER A 498 1.28 -15.39 25.68
CA SER A 498 1.60 -15.96 27.00
C SER A 498 3.03 -16.52 27.04
N GLU A 499 3.45 -17.20 25.97
CA GLU A 499 4.82 -17.71 25.80
C GLU A 499 5.83 -16.56 25.71
N LEU A 500 5.51 -15.50 24.96
CA LEU A 500 6.32 -14.29 24.90
C LEU A 500 6.53 -13.68 26.28
N LEU A 501 5.46 -13.50 27.06
CA LEU A 501 5.59 -12.98 28.42
C LEU A 501 6.49 -13.87 29.30
N ALA A 502 6.42 -15.20 29.15
CA ALA A 502 7.29 -16.13 29.88
C ALA A 502 8.76 -16.03 29.42
N VAL A 503 9.03 -15.86 28.13
CA VAL A 503 10.38 -15.64 27.59
C VAL A 503 10.95 -14.30 28.09
N LEU A 504 10.16 -13.23 28.00
CA LEU A 504 10.54 -11.91 28.51
C LEU A 504 10.87 -11.97 30.00
N GLY A 505 10.05 -12.65 30.80
CA GLY A 505 10.29 -12.80 32.24
C GLY A 505 11.57 -13.55 32.60
N ARG A 506 12.08 -14.42 31.72
CA ARG A 506 13.32 -15.19 31.92
C ARG A 506 14.57 -14.46 31.44
N LEU A 507 14.46 -13.68 30.37
CA LEU A 507 15.61 -13.09 29.68
C LEU A 507 15.83 -11.61 29.99
N LEU A 508 14.83 -10.91 30.52
CA LEU A 508 14.97 -9.49 30.81
C LEU A 508 15.76 -9.27 32.11
N ALA A 509 16.77 -8.42 32.05
CA ALA A 509 17.51 -7.99 33.22
C ALA A 509 16.62 -7.20 34.18
N ARG A 510 17.02 -7.12 35.45
CA ARG A 510 16.29 -6.32 36.44
C ARG A 510 16.29 -4.85 36.03
N GLY A 511 15.11 -4.29 35.79
CA GLY A 511 14.94 -2.92 35.30
C GLY A 511 15.22 -2.75 33.80
N GLY A 512 15.29 -3.86 33.05
CA GLY A 512 15.29 -3.85 31.59
C GLY A 512 13.91 -3.56 31.01
N GLU A 513 13.88 -3.30 29.71
CA GLU A 513 12.68 -2.91 28.96
C GLU A 513 12.44 -3.84 27.77
N ALA A 514 11.18 -4.16 27.47
CA ALA A 514 10.79 -4.94 26.30
C ALA A 514 9.89 -4.11 25.40
N PHE A 515 10.20 -4.06 24.11
CA PHE A 515 9.41 -3.37 23.09
C PHE A 515 8.88 -4.39 22.10
N VAL A 516 7.55 -4.51 22.08
CA VAL A 516 6.85 -5.48 21.23
C VAL A 516 5.99 -4.70 20.24
N ALA A 517 6.20 -4.94 18.94
CA ALA A 517 5.37 -4.40 17.88
C ALA A 517 4.61 -5.53 17.19
N VAL A 518 3.31 -5.34 17.02
CA VAL A 518 2.39 -6.30 16.39
C VAL A 518 1.53 -5.57 15.37
N GLN A 519 1.26 -6.22 14.24
CA GLN A 519 0.22 -5.76 13.31
C GLN A 519 -1.17 -5.95 13.95
N GLY A 520 -1.96 -4.87 13.94
CA GLY A 520 -3.29 -4.80 14.57
C GLY A 520 -4.44 -4.88 13.60
#